data_AF-A0A542EG26-F1
#
_entry.id   AF-A0A542EG26-F1
#
_cell.length_a   1.000
_cell.length_b   1.000
_cell.length_c   1.000
_cell.angle_alpha   90.00
_cell.angle_beta   90.00
_cell.angle_gamma   90.00
#
_symmetry.space_group_name_H-M   'P 1'
#
loop_
_entity.id
_entity.type
_entity.pdbx_description
1 polymer ?
#
loop_
_entity_poly.entity_id
_entity_poly.type
_entity_poly.pdbx_seq_one_letter_code
_entity_poly.pdbx_strand_id
1 'polypeptide(L)'
;MTTRDEAQAIIAAEGLHDCVWFADPTNRTEIVGIGADADGWYTYATNERATVSGVARFEQESDALDSLVHRLRAGKSARQYRAKRAAEHGQKHSAPPTQHVAEPQPAALEQAAVIREIAQSVGSNATGDWRTARFVAHMTAAVSSCAVFISDGGDERRTLAARDAKLAAERLRTLMYKPGAGTWFTMEVLVRREGTADARFDYDSEPAFHVPPSDLAYVEDARVFPRDAAHTPDWLAAKLHA
;
A
#
# COMPACT_ATOMS: atom_id res chain seq x y z
N MET A 1 22.23 -9.18 25.92
CA MET A 1 21.82 -9.74 24.63
C MET A 1 20.49 -10.40 24.87
N THR A 2 19.45 -9.92 24.22
CA THR A 2 18.10 -10.46 24.40
C THR A 2 18.02 -11.86 23.82
N THR A 3 17.60 -12.81 24.65
CA THR A 3 17.35 -14.20 24.26
C THR A 3 15.90 -14.38 23.80
N ARG A 4 15.61 -15.50 23.14
CA ARG A 4 14.23 -15.83 22.70
C ARG A 4 13.27 -15.90 23.88
N ASP A 5 13.68 -16.51 24.99
CA ASP A 5 12.86 -16.66 26.19
C ASP A 5 12.58 -15.30 26.85
N GLU A 6 13.57 -14.41 26.90
CA GLU A 6 13.39 -13.04 27.37
C GLU A 6 12.44 -12.24 26.48
N ALA A 7 12.60 -12.34 25.15
CA ALA A 7 11.70 -11.66 24.20
C ALA A 7 10.25 -12.18 24.32
N GLN A 8 10.06 -13.50 24.46
CA GLN A 8 8.73 -14.09 24.70
C GLN A 8 8.13 -13.66 26.03
N ALA A 9 8.94 -13.60 27.10
CA ALA A 9 8.49 -13.13 28.41
C ALA A 9 8.05 -11.66 28.36
N ILE A 10 8.77 -10.80 27.64
CA ILE A 10 8.38 -9.39 27.44
C ILE A 10 7.08 -9.29 26.64
N ILE A 11 6.96 -10.03 25.54
CA ILE A 11 5.76 -10.06 24.70
C ILE A 11 4.54 -10.46 25.53
N ALA A 12 4.65 -11.51 26.35
CA ALA A 12 3.57 -11.97 27.22
C ALA A 12 3.24 -10.95 28.32
N ALA A 13 4.24 -10.43 29.04
CA ALA A 13 4.06 -9.50 30.14
C ALA A 13 3.42 -8.18 29.70
N GLU A 14 3.74 -7.71 28.50
CA GLU A 14 3.19 -6.47 27.94
C GLU A 14 1.93 -6.68 27.10
N GLY A 15 1.47 -7.93 26.91
CA GLY A 15 0.32 -8.24 26.05
C GLY A 15 0.53 -7.80 24.60
N LEU A 16 1.75 -7.94 24.10
CA LEU A 16 2.08 -7.70 22.70
C LEU A 16 1.54 -8.86 21.84
N HIS A 17 0.87 -8.53 20.75
CA HIS A 17 0.17 -9.47 19.86
C HIS A 17 0.58 -9.22 18.40
N ASP A 18 0.14 -10.10 17.49
CA ASP A 18 0.44 -10.05 16.06
C ASP A 18 1.92 -10.30 15.71
N CYS A 19 2.58 -11.14 16.50
CA CYS A 19 3.96 -11.56 16.25
C CYS A 19 4.00 -12.86 15.45
N VAL A 20 4.91 -12.95 14.47
CA VAL A 20 5.21 -14.20 13.75
C VAL A 20 6.70 -14.53 13.87
N TRP A 21 7.00 -15.77 14.21
CA TRP A 21 8.36 -16.26 14.39
C TRP A 21 8.68 -17.27 13.29
N PHE A 22 9.70 -16.97 12.48
CA PHE A 22 10.31 -17.87 11.50
C PHE A 22 9.30 -18.52 10.53
N ALA A 23 8.20 -17.84 10.26
CA ALA A 23 7.18 -18.31 9.33
C ALA A 23 7.03 -17.34 8.15
N ASP A 24 6.58 -17.91 7.03
CA ASP A 24 6.28 -17.17 5.81
C ASP A 24 5.18 -16.12 6.09
N PRO A 25 5.42 -14.82 5.84
CA PRO A 25 4.42 -13.76 6.01
C PRO A 25 3.22 -13.86 5.07
N THR A 26 3.24 -14.76 4.07
CA THR A 26 2.19 -14.85 3.07
C THR A 26 0.82 -15.03 3.75
N ASN A 27 -0.02 -14.00 3.61
CA ASN A 27 -1.43 -13.90 4.06
C ASN A 27 -1.69 -13.36 5.48
N ARG A 28 -0.69 -12.87 6.23
CA ARG A 28 -0.94 -12.26 7.56
C ARG A 28 -0.86 -10.74 7.50
N THR A 29 -1.95 -10.06 7.85
CA THR A 29 -2.07 -8.59 7.87
C THR A 29 -1.69 -8.03 9.23
N GLU A 30 -1.17 -6.80 9.27
CA GLU A 30 -0.81 -6.05 10.49
C GLU A 30 0.09 -6.82 11.51
N ILE A 31 0.97 -7.70 11.04
CA ILE A 31 1.91 -8.45 11.91
C ILE A 31 3.30 -7.80 11.96
N VAL A 32 4.06 -8.11 13.01
CA VAL A 32 5.52 -7.96 13.03
C VAL A 32 6.14 -9.36 13.06
N GLY A 33 7.03 -9.64 12.12
CA GLY A 33 7.70 -10.93 12.03
C GLY A 33 9.20 -10.86 12.28
N ILE A 34 9.78 -11.98 12.71
CA ILE A 34 11.22 -12.23 12.75
C ILE A 34 11.54 -13.48 11.92
N GLY A 35 12.64 -13.45 11.17
CA GLY A 35 13.08 -14.52 10.29
C GLY A 35 14.61 -14.64 10.27
N ALA A 36 15.11 -15.71 9.65
CA ALA A 36 16.53 -15.91 9.36
C ALA A 36 16.70 -16.48 7.95
N ASP A 37 17.76 -16.08 7.28
CA ASP A 37 18.19 -16.60 5.99
C ASP A 37 19.73 -16.81 5.96
N ALA A 38 20.31 -17.05 4.78
CA ALA A 38 21.75 -17.26 4.65
C ALA A 38 22.60 -16.03 5.05
N ASP A 39 22.00 -14.84 5.05
CA ASP A 39 22.66 -13.56 5.30
C ASP A 39 22.39 -13.01 6.71
N GLY A 40 21.74 -13.79 7.59
CA GLY A 40 21.54 -13.47 9.00
C GLY A 40 20.06 -13.40 9.41
N TRP A 41 19.77 -12.52 10.36
CA TRP A 41 18.43 -12.38 10.97
C TRP A 41 17.73 -11.13 10.44
N TYR A 42 16.41 -11.17 10.40
CA TYR A 42 15.63 -10.01 9.97
C TYR A 42 14.31 -9.88 10.70
N THR A 43 13.79 -8.65 10.80
CA THR A 43 12.42 -8.39 11.21
C THR A 43 11.66 -7.64 10.13
N TYR A 44 10.35 -7.81 10.07
CA TYR A 44 9.47 -7.17 9.09
C TYR A 44 8.14 -6.78 9.72
N ALA A 45 7.36 -5.92 9.05
CA ALA A 45 5.97 -5.67 9.40
C ALA A 45 5.09 -5.83 8.15
N THR A 46 3.84 -6.23 8.33
CA THR A 46 2.85 -6.20 7.24
C THR A 46 1.79 -5.13 7.51
N ASN A 47 1.22 -4.58 6.44
CA ASN A 47 0.06 -3.69 6.55
C ASN A 47 -1.26 -4.49 6.54
N GLU A 48 -2.39 -3.79 6.53
CA GLU A 48 -3.76 -4.35 6.46
C GLU A 48 -4.01 -5.26 5.24
N ARG A 49 -3.10 -5.28 4.26
CA ARG A 49 -3.17 -6.11 3.04
C ARG A 49 -2.07 -7.14 2.97
N ALA A 50 -1.40 -7.43 4.09
CA ALA A 50 -0.28 -8.37 4.16
C ALA A 50 0.89 -7.94 3.25
N THR A 51 1.00 -6.65 2.91
CA THR A 51 2.16 -6.13 2.19
C THR A 51 3.28 -5.91 3.19
N VAL A 52 4.41 -6.58 2.95
CA VAL A 52 5.61 -6.46 3.78
C VAL A 52 6.18 -5.04 3.64
N SER A 53 6.58 -4.47 4.78
CA SER A 53 7.16 -3.15 4.90
C SER A 53 8.14 -3.13 6.08
N GLY A 54 9.07 -2.18 6.06
CA GLY A 54 10.02 -1.97 7.14
C GLY A 54 10.82 -3.23 7.45
N VAL A 55 11.56 -3.81 6.49
CA VAL A 55 12.46 -4.91 6.81
C VAL A 55 13.74 -4.36 7.47
N ALA A 56 14.20 -4.95 8.57
CA ALA A 56 15.47 -4.61 9.22
C ALA A 56 16.32 -5.88 9.35
N ARG A 57 17.62 -5.81 9.02
CA ARG A 57 18.55 -6.95 9.06
C ARG A 57 19.57 -6.79 10.18
N PHE A 58 20.00 -7.93 10.71
CA PHE A 58 20.87 -8.05 11.86
C PHE A 58 21.81 -9.24 11.69
N GLU A 59 23.08 -9.05 11.99
CA GLU A 59 24.05 -10.15 12.04
C GLU A 59 23.76 -11.10 13.20
N GLN A 60 23.28 -10.54 14.31
CA GLN A 60 23.03 -11.26 15.55
C GLN A 60 21.54 -11.38 15.82
N GLU A 61 21.14 -12.56 16.29
CA GLU A 61 19.75 -12.83 16.65
C GLU A 61 19.24 -11.90 17.76
N SER A 62 20.09 -11.57 18.74
CA SER A 62 19.73 -10.71 19.85
C SER A 62 19.24 -9.34 19.40
N ASP A 63 19.88 -8.79 18.37
CA ASP A 63 19.56 -7.44 17.86
C ASP A 63 18.26 -7.47 17.05
N ALA A 64 17.99 -8.59 16.35
CA ALA A 64 16.71 -8.84 15.71
C ALA A 64 15.57 -9.01 16.73
N LEU A 65 15.82 -9.69 17.85
CA LEU A 65 14.86 -9.84 18.93
C LEU A 65 14.54 -8.51 19.62
N ASP A 66 15.54 -7.66 19.85
CA ASP A 66 15.35 -6.30 20.35
C ASP A 66 14.51 -5.46 19.38
N SER A 67 14.79 -5.56 18.07
CA SER A 67 14.01 -4.91 17.03
C SER A 67 12.56 -5.38 16.98
N LEU A 68 12.32 -6.69 17.12
CA LEU A 68 11.00 -7.30 17.14
C LEU A 68 10.15 -6.73 18.28
N VAL A 69 10.68 -6.74 19.50
CA VAL A 69 9.99 -6.22 20.69
C VAL A 69 9.71 -4.73 20.54
N HIS A 70 10.70 -3.95 20.08
CA HIS A 70 10.53 -2.51 19.85
C HIS A 70 9.38 -2.22 18.87
N ARG A 71 9.32 -2.97 17.76
CA ARG A 71 8.29 -2.81 16.73
C ARG A 71 6.91 -3.20 17.21
N LEU A 72 6.79 -4.27 18.00
CA LEU A 72 5.52 -4.68 18.59
C LEU A 72 4.98 -3.63 19.57
N ARG A 73 5.85 -3.02 20.40
CA ARG A 73 5.49 -1.90 21.28
C ARG A 73 5.00 -0.69 20.49
N ALA A 74 5.70 -0.33 19.41
CA ALA A 74 5.28 0.75 18.53
C ALA A 74 3.92 0.47 17.89
N GLY A 75 3.70 -0.75 17.41
CA GLY A 75 2.42 -1.20 16.86
C GLY A 75 1.26 -1.11 17.86
N LYS A 76 1.47 -1.57 19.10
CA LYS A 76 0.49 -1.44 20.19
C LYS A 76 0.13 0.01 20.48
N SER A 77 1.12 0.90 20.60
CA SER A 77 0.90 2.33 20.82
C SER A 77 0.12 2.98 19.68
N ALA A 78 0.45 2.63 18.43
CA ALA A 78 -0.27 3.12 17.26
C ALA A 78 -1.73 2.63 17.20
N ARG A 79 -2.00 1.37 17.56
CA ARG A 79 -3.37 0.83 17.67
C ARG A 79 -4.17 1.53 18.76
N GLN A 80 -3.57 1.74 19.94
CA GLN A 80 -4.23 2.47 21.04
C GLN A 80 -4.52 3.92 20.67
N TYR A 81 -3.60 4.59 19.98
CA TYR A 81 -3.81 5.94 19.46
C TYR A 81 -4.91 5.97 18.40
N ARG A 82 -4.90 5.05 17.43
CA ARG A 82 -5.95 4.91 16.41
C ARG A 82 -7.32 4.64 17.04
N ALA A 83 -7.42 3.75 18.02
CA ALA A 83 -8.66 3.46 18.74
C ALA A 83 -9.18 4.69 19.50
N LYS A 84 -8.29 5.42 20.17
CA LYS A 84 -8.62 6.67 20.86
C LYS A 84 -9.08 7.75 19.87
N ARG A 85 -8.42 7.89 18.72
CA ARG A 85 -8.79 8.85 17.68
C ARG A 85 -10.10 8.49 16.95
N ALA A 86 -10.33 7.21 16.68
CA ALA A 86 -11.57 6.72 16.09
C ALA A 86 -12.77 6.92 17.02
N ALA A 87 -12.55 6.83 18.35
CA ALA A 87 -13.54 7.21 19.35
C ALA A 87 -13.75 8.74 19.44
N GLU A 88 -12.77 9.54 19.01
CA GLU A 88 -12.79 11.00 19.16
C GLU A 88 -13.34 11.75 17.94
N HIS A 89 -13.02 11.39 16.68
CA HIS A 89 -13.62 12.01 15.47
C HIS A 89 -13.06 11.39 14.18
N GLY A 90 -13.95 11.15 13.20
CA GLY A 90 -13.55 10.96 11.80
C GLY A 90 -12.87 12.21 11.21
N GLN A 91 -12.07 11.98 10.15
CA GLN A 91 -11.44 12.96 9.23
C GLN A 91 -9.96 13.35 9.50
N LYS A 92 -9.07 12.60 8.80
CA LYS A 92 -7.89 13.00 7.99
C LYS A 92 -6.54 13.49 8.60
N HIS A 93 -5.49 12.90 7.99
CA HIS A 93 -4.07 13.27 7.77
C HIS A 93 -2.98 12.98 8.82
N SER A 94 -1.93 12.22 8.41
CA SER A 94 -0.49 12.62 8.46
C SER A 94 0.49 11.49 8.02
N ALA A 95 1.62 11.86 7.40
CA ALA A 95 2.89 11.09 7.24
C ALA A 95 4.01 11.73 8.13
N PRO A 96 5.33 11.36 8.16
CA PRO A 96 6.12 10.13 7.89
C PRO A 96 7.07 9.73 9.10
N PRO A 97 8.07 8.80 9.02
CA PRO A 97 9.45 9.15 8.58
C PRO A 97 10.24 8.06 7.79
N THR A 98 11.41 8.48 7.30
CA THR A 98 12.33 7.94 6.28
C THR A 98 13.03 6.60 6.61
N GLN A 99 13.26 5.79 5.56
CA GLN A 99 13.86 4.44 5.56
C GLN A 99 15.33 4.44 5.09
N HIS A 100 16.15 3.52 5.60
CA HIS A 100 17.42 3.09 4.98
C HIS A 100 17.15 1.95 3.98
N VAL A 101 17.79 2.02 2.81
CA VAL A 101 17.45 1.26 1.60
C VAL A 101 18.00 -0.18 1.68
N ALA A 102 17.09 -1.16 1.78
CA ALA A 102 17.35 -2.56 1.48
C ALA A 102 17.01 -2.84 0.00
N GLU A 103 17.72 -3.79 -0.61
CA GLU A 103 17.54 -4.14 -2.01
C GLU A 103 16.12 -4.67 -2.27
N PRO A 104 15.36 -4.13 -3.25
CA PRO A 104 13.93 -4.39 -3.34
C PRO A 104 13.66 -5.81 -3.88
N GLN A 105 12.67 -6.51 -3.32
CA GLN A 105 12.21 -7.81 -3.82
C GLN A 105 11.74 -7.71 -5.29
N PRO A 106 11.83 -8.77 -6.12
CA PRO A 106 11.48 -8.72 -7.55
C PRO A 106 10.09 -8.11 -7.85
N ALA A 107 9.07 -8.51 -7.10
CA ALA A 107 7.71 -7.93 -7.24
C ALA A 107 7.65 -6.44 -6.86
N ALA A 108 8.42 -6.01 -5.86
CA ALA A 108 8.52 -4.59 -5.48
C ALA A 108 9.35 -3.79 -6.50
N LEU A 109 10.37 -4.40 -7.12
CA LEU A 109 11.13 -3.83 -8.23
C LEU A 109 10.25 -3.63 -9.46
N GLU A 110 9.44 -4.62 -9.80
CA GLU A 110 8.48 -4.56 -10.90
C GLU A 110 7.40 -3.50 -10.62
N GLN A 111 6.83 -3.48 -9.41
CA GLN A 111 5.86 -2.46 -9.00
C GLN A 111 6.45 -1.05 -9.13
N ALA A 112 7.66 -0.85 -8.61
CA ALA A 112 8.37 0.42 -8.70
C ALA A 112 8.73 0.80 -10.15
N ALA A 113 9.06 -0.18 -11.00
CA ALA A 113 9.32 0.04 -12.42
C ALA A 113 8.08 0.54 -13.16
N VAL A 114 6.92 -0.07 -12.91
CA VAL A 114 5.66 0.36 -13.52
C VAL A 114 5.22 1.73 -12.99
N ILE A 115 5.40 2.02 -11.71
CA ILE A 115 5.16 3.37 -11.15
C ILE A 115 6.07 4.41 -11.81
N ARG A 116 7.36 4.09 -12.02
CA ARG A 116 8.29 4.99 -12.73
C ARG A 116 7.85 5.21 -14.18
N GLU A 117 7.35 4.20 -14.87
CA GLU A 117 6.82 4.34 -16.22
C GLU A 117 5.61 5.29 -16.27
N ILE A 118 4.68 5.16 -15.32
CA ILE A 118 3.56 6.10 -15.17
C ILE A 118 4.10 7.52 -14.93
N ALA A 119 5.05 7.67 -14.00
CA ALA A 119 5.60 8.98 -13.66
C ALA A 119 6.34 9.63 -14.85
N GLN A 120 7.11 8.86 -15.61
CA GLN A 120 7.79 9.31 -16.83
C GLN A 120 6.77 9.74 -17.89
N SER A 121 5.75 8.92 -18.16
CA SER A 121 4.70 9.26 -19.11
C SER A 121 3.99 10.55 -18.72
N VAL A 122 3.66 10.73 -17.44
CA VAL A 122 3.02 11.94 -16.92
C VAL A 122 3.94 13.16 -17.05
N GLY A 123 5.20 13.04 -16.60
CA GLY A 123 6.17 14.14 -16.62
C GLY A 123 6.54 14.59 -18.03
N SER A 124 6.71 13.66 -18.98
CA SER A 124 7.01 13.98 -20.38
C SER A 124 5.85 14.65 -21.12
N ASN A 125 4.61 14.46 -20.67
CA ASN A 125 3.42 15.08 -21.25
C ASN A 125 2.96 16.34 -20.49
N ALA A 126 3.58 16.65 -19.35
CA ALA A 126 3.27 17.86 -18.59
C ALA A 126 3.90 19.09 -19.28
N THR A 127 3.05 20.07 -19.61
CA THR A 127 3.42 21.27 -20.38
C THR A 127 3.55 22.52 -19.50
N GLY A 128 4.43 23.45 -19.88
CA GLY A 128 4.61 24.74 -19.20
C GLY A 128 5.52 24.64 -17.97
N ASP A 129 5.48 25.65 -17.10
CA ASP A 129 6.33 25.75 -15.90
C ASP A 129 5.77 24.96 -14.71
N TRP A 130 5.31 23.74 -14.96
CA TRP A 130 4.74 22.88 -13.93
C TRP A 130 5.77 22.56 -12.83
N ARG A 131 5.26 22.31 -11.63
CA ARG A 131 6.02 21.82 -10.47
C ARG A 131 5.56 20.44 -10.06
N THR A 132 4.25 20.21 -10.06
CA THR A 132 3.65 18.91 -9.75
C THR A 132 2.65 18.49 -10.81
N ALA A 133 2.54 17.18 -11.02
CA ALA A 133 1.53 16.56 -11.86
C ALA A 133 0.99 15.32 -11.16
N ARG A 134 -0.32 15.31 -10.87
CA ARG A 134 -0.99 14.24 -10.14
C ARG A 134 -1.83 13.42 -11.10
N PHE A 135 -1.40 12.19 -11.36
CA PHE A 135 -2.17 11.21 -12.12
C PHE A 135 -3.16 10.51 -11.19
N VAL A 136 -4.42 10.47 -11.57
CA VAL A 136 -5.47 9.76 -10.84
C VAL A 136 -6.10 8.74 -11.79
N ALA A 137 -6.17 7.49 -11.34
CA ALA A 137 -6.87 6.41 -12.03
C ALA A 137 -7.96 5.83 -11.14
N HIS A 138 -9.17 5.73 -11.68
CA HIS A 138 -10.26 4.93 -11.15
C HIS A 138 -10.50 3.76 -12.09
N MET A 139 -10.49 2.53 -11.58
CA MET A 139 -10.51 1.34 -12.42
C MET A 139 -11.36 0.21 -11.85
N THR A 140 -12.08 -0.44 -12.75
CA THR A 140 -12.51 -1.84 -12.71
C THR A 140 -11.81 -2.58 -13.85
N ALA A 141 -12.02 -3.89 -13.98
CA ALA A 141 -11.51 -4.70 -15.07
C ALA A 141 -12.08 -4.26 -16.43
N ALA A 142 -13.33 -3.78 -16.46
CA ALA A 142 -14.03 -3.39 -17.68
C ALA A 142 -13.95 -1.89 -17.99
N VAL A 143 -13.79 -1.04 -16.96
CA VAL A 143 -13.86 0.42 -17.09
C VAL A 143 -12.69 1.09 -16.40
N SER A 144 -11.98 1.95 -17.12
CA SER A 144 -10.94 2.81 -16.57
C SER A 144 -11.20 4.29 -16.87
N SER A 145 -11.00 5.15 -15.87
CA SER A 145 -11.03 6.60 -15.97
C SER A 145 -9.73 7.17 -15.41
N CYS A 146 -8.97 7.88 -16.25
CA CYS A 146 -7.69 8.45 -15.87
C CYS A 146 -7.67 9.95 -16.17
N ALA A 147 -7.10 10.74 -15.26
CA ALA A 147 -6.87 12.17 -15.43
C ALA A 147 -5.51 12.57 -14.86
N VAL A 148 -4.96 13.66 -15.38
CA VAL A 148 -3.75 14.30 -14.82
C VAL A 148 -4.11 15.71 -14.38
N PHE A 149 -3.67 16.10 -13.20
CA PHE A 149 -3.85 17.43 -12.64
C PHE A 149 -2.47 18.09 -12.49
N ILE A 150 -2.23 19.15 -13.26
CA ILE A 150 -0.92 19.83 -13.35
C ILE A 150 -0.99 21.13 -12.55
N SER A 151 0.00 21.39 -11.68
CA SER A 151 0.13 22.64 -10.93
C SER A 151 1.55 23.20 -11.04
N ASP A 152 1.67 24.52 -11.12
CA ASP A 152 2.92 25.30 -11.06
C ASP A 152 3.24 25.82 -9.65
N GLY A 153 2.49 25.37 -8.63
CA GLY A 153 2.53 25.89 -7.27
C GLY A 153 1.27 26.66 -6.86
N GLY A 154 0.34 26.89 -7.80
CA GLY A 154 -1.02 27.36 -7.54
C GLY A 154 -2.08 26.30 -7.84
N ASP A 155 -3.19 26.72 -8.47
CA ASP A 155 -4.31 25.85 -8.81
C ASP A 155 -3.92 24.71 -9.75
N GLU A 156 -4.64 23.59 -9.64
CA GLU A 156 -4.47 22.44 -10.52
C GLU A 156 -5.31 22.57 -11.79
N ARG A 157 -4.68 22.39 -12.95
CA ARG A 157 -5.35 22.24 -14.24
C ARG A 157 -5.50 20.78 -14.61
N ARG A 158 -6.73 20.34 -14.87
CA ARG A 158 -7.03 18.99 -15.36
C ARG A 158 -6.68 18.86 -16.85
N THR A 159 -6.05 17.74 -17.20
CA THR A 159 -5.80 17.30 -18.57
C THR A 159 -6.05 15.80 -18.70
N LEU A 160 -6.11 15.31 -19.94
CA LEU A 160 -6.21 13.89 -20.24
C LEU A 160 -4.90 13.18 -19.88
N ALA A 161 -5.02 11.96 -19.34
CA ALA A 161 -3.88 11.10 -19.15
C ALA A 161 -3.39 10.54 -20.51
N ALA A 162 -2.06 10.47 -20.66
CA ALA A 162 -1.46 9.77 -21.79
C ALA A 162 -1.83 8.29 -21.79
N ARG A 163 -1.94 7.69 -22.99
CA ARG A 163 -2.30 6.27 -23.15
C ARG A 163 -1.34 5.34 -22.41
N ASP A 164 -0.04 5.66 -22.43
CA ASP A 164 0.98 4.82 -21.81
C ASP A 164 0.83 4.79 -20.28
N ALA A 165 0.56 5.93 -19.64
CA ALA A 165 0.26 5.99 -18.21
C ALA A 165 -0.97 5.13 -17.84
N LYS A 166 -2.02 5.14 -18.68
CA LYS A 166 -3.21 4.29 -18.50
C LYS A 166 -2.87 2.80 -18.60
N LEU A 167 -2.13 2.39 -19.64
CA LEU A 167 -1.74 0.98 -19.83
C LEU A 167 -0.83 0.49 -18.70
N ALA A 168 0.10 1.33 -18.24
CA ALA A 168 0.95 1.02 -17.11
C ALA A 168 0.14 0.84 -15.82
N ALA A 169 -0.86 1.71 -15.57
CA ALA A 169 -1.77 1.56 -14.45
C ALA A 169 -2.60 0.26 -14.51
N GLU A 170 -3.07 -0.15 -15.70
CA GLU A 170 -3.80 -1.43 -15.87
C GLU A 170 -2.89 -2.63 -15.56
N ARG A 171 -1.65 -2.63 -16.06
CA ARG A 171 -0.66 -3.68 -15.71
C ARG A 171 -0.36 -3.70 -14.22
N LEU A 172 -0.24 -2.53 -13.60
CA LEU A 172 0.01 -2.41 -12.16
C LEU A 172 -1.15 -2.98 -11.34
N ARG A 173 -2.40 -2.82 -11.81
CA ARG A 173 -3.58 -3.41 -11.15
C ARG A 173 -3.49 -4.93 -11.10
N THR A 174 -3.05 -5.55 -12.20
CA THR A 174 -2.81 -7.00 -12.29
C THR A 174 -1.64 -7.44 -11.44
N LEU A 175 -0.52 -6.71 -11.48
CA LEU A 175 0.67 -7.02 -10.68
C LEU A 175 0.39 -6.96 -9.17
N MET A 176 -0.46 -6.03 -8.74
CA MET A 176 -0.80 -5.81 -7.33
C MET A 176 -1.99 -6.64 -6.83
N TYR A 177 -2.56 -7.49 -7.68
CA TYR A 177 -3.62 -8.39 -7.27
C TYR A 177 -3.11 -9.41 -6.24
N LYS A 178 -3.90 -9.60 -5.19
CA LYS A 178 -3.69 -10.65 -4.20
C LYS A 178 -4.93 -11.54 -4.12
N PRO A 179 -4.78 -12.89 -4.24
CA PRO A 179 -5.89 -13.81 -4.08
C PRO A 179 -6.67 -13.56 -2.79
N GLY A 180 -8.00 -13.50 -2.88
CA GLY A 180 -8.90 -13.25 -1.75
C GLY A 180 -8.93 -11.81 -1.21
N ALA A 181 -7.97 -10.96 -1.57
CA ALA A 181 -7.92 -9.55 -1.16
C ALA A 181 -8.17 -8.56 -2.31
N GLY A 182 -8.20 -9.05 -3.55
CA GLY A 182 -8.40 -8.24 -4.75
C GLY A 182 -7.22 -7.31 -5.05
N THR A 183 -7.52 -6.21 -5.72
CA THR A 183 -6.57 -5.14 -6.09
C THR A 183 -7.23 -3.77 -5.92
N TRP A 184 -6.50 -2.67 -6.12
CA TRP A 184 -6.97 -1.30 -5.83
C TRP A 184 -8.01 -0.80 -6.83
N PHE A 185 -8.95 0.03 -6.38
CA PHE A 185 -9.95 0.71 -7.23
C PHE A 185 -9.52 2.11 -7.66
N THR A 186 -8.74 2.79 -6.81
CA THR A 186 -8.18 4.10 -7.10
C THR A 186 -6.68 4.09 -6.90
N MET A 187 -5.96 4.72 -7.82
CA MET A 187 -4.55 5.01 -7.68
C MET A 187 -4.30 6.50 -7.91
N GLU A 188 -3.40 7.08 -7.13
CA GLU A 188 -2.86 8.41 -7.33
C GLU A 188 -1.34 8.34 -7.44
N VAL A 189 -0.75 8.95 -8.47
CA VAL A 189 0.70 9.14 -8.60
C VAL A 189 1.00 10.63 -8.66
N LEU A 190 1.64 11.16 -7.62
CA LEU A 190 2.12 12.54 -7.56
C LEU A 190 3.54 12.60 -8.09
N VAL A 191 3.70 13.16 -9.29
CA VAL A 191 4.99 13.42 -9.93
C VAL A 191 5.43 14.84 -9.63
N ARG A 192 6.69 15.03 -9.27
CA ARG A 192 7.30 16.36 -9.12
C ARG A 192 8.41 16.55 -10.14
N ARG A 193 8.56 17.79 -10.63
CA ARG A 193 9.47 18.12 -11.74
C ARG A 193 10.93 17.81 -11.42
N GLU A 194 11.31 17.86 -10.15
CA GLU A 194 12.63 17.45 -9.64
C GLU A 194 12.92 15.94 -9.73
N GLY A 195 12.00 15.15 -10.28
CA GLY A 195 12.21 13.74 -10.59
C GLY A 195 11.73 12.77 -9.52
N THR A 196 10.95 13.23 -8.54
CA THR A 196 10.34 12.36 -7.52
C THR A 196 8.92 11.97 -7.89
N ALA A 197 8.50 10.76 -7.50
CA ALA A 197 7.13 10.30 -7.66
C ALA A 197 6.67 9.53 -6.42
N ASP A 198 5.48 9.85 -5.93
CA ASP A 198 4.82 9.13 -4.84
C ASP A 198 3.54 8.48 -5.35
N ALA A 199 3.32 7.21 -5.05
CA ALA A 199 2.09 6.49 -5.39
C ALA A 199 1.25 6.19 -4.16
N ARG A 200 -0.07 6.33 -4.28
CA ARG A 200 -1.08 5.94 -3.29
C ARG A 200 -2.14 5.07 -3.95
N PHE A 201 -2.69 4.15 -3.17
CA PHE A 201 -3.70 3.22 -3.63
C PHE A 201 -4.84 3.21 -2.61
N ASP A 202 -6.07 3.26 -3.12
CA ASP A 202 -7.28 3.04 -2.35
C ASP A 202 -8.01 1.83 -2.95
N TYR A 203 -8.37 0.93 -2.07
CA TYR A 203 -8.91 -0.37 -2.40
C TYR A 203 -10.33 -0.56 -1.86
N ASP A 204 -10.77 0.33 -0.98
CA ASP A 204 -11.91 0.07 -0.09
C ASP A 204 -12.95 1.19 -0.12
N SER A 205 -12.57 2.41 -0.54
CA SER A 205 -13.56 3.46 -0.85
C SER A 205 -14.16 3.25 -2.24
N GLU A 206 -15.44 3.60 -2.39
CA GLU A 206 -16.08 3.61 -3.71
C GLU A 206 -15.36 4.64 -4.62
N PRO A 207 -14.84 4.24 -5.79
CA PRO A 207 -14.08 5.13 -6.66
C PRO A 207 -14.98 6.22 -7.25
N ALA A 208 -14.53 7.48 -7.14
CA ALA A 208 -15.25 8.64 -7.64
C ALA A 208 -15.09 8.81 -9.17
N PHE A 209 -15.58 7.84 -9.94
CA PHE A 209 -15.61 7.94 -11.40
C PHE A 209 -16.38 9.19 -11.85
N HIS A 210 -15.83 9.92 -12.83
CA HIS A 210 -16.51 11.06 -13.43
C HIS A 210 -17.84 10.66 -14.10
N VAL A 211 -17.86 9.48 -14.73
CA VAL A 211 -19.08 8.83 -15.21
C VAL A 211 -19.16 7.49 -14.47
N PRO A 212 -20.12 7.33 -13.54
CA PRO A 212 -20.23 6.10 -12.77
C PRO A 212 -20.39 4.87 -13.69
N PRO A 213 -19.61 3.81 -13.48
CA PRO A 213 -19.79 2.55 -14.18
C PRO A 213 -21.07 1.85 -13.71
N SER A 214 -21.58 0.91 -14.51
CA SER A 214 -22.70 0.07 -14.11
C SER A 214 -22.28 -0.93 -13.03
N ASP A 215 -23.25 -1.45 -12.28
CA ASP A 215 -22.99 -2.50 -11.28
C ASP A 215 -22.39 -3.76 -11.90
N LEU A 216 -22.76 -4.07 -13.15
CA LEU A 216 -22.14 -5.16 -13.93
C LEU A 216 -20.62 -5.01 -14.06
N ALA A 217 -20.10 -3.79 -14.20
CA ALA A 217 -18.64 -3.57 -14.30
C ALA A 217 -17.92 -3.98 -12.99
N TYR A 218 -18.56 -3.82 -11.84
CA TYR A 218 -18.03 -4.27 -10.55
C TYR A 218 -18.19 -5.79 -10.37
N VAL A 219 -19.26 -6.39 -10.88
CA VAL A 219 -19.42 -7.85 -10.94
C VAL A 219 -18.34 -8.49 -11.80
N GLU A 220 -18.06 -7.91 -12.97
CA GLU A 220 -16.96 -8.34 -13.83
C GLU A 220 -15.60 -8.13 -13.16
N ASP A 221 -15.42 -7.03 -12.44
CA ASP A 221 -14.21 -6.79 -11.65
C ASP A 221 -13.97 -7.89 -10.63
N ALA A 222 -14.99 -8.27 -9.86
CA ALA A 222 -14.92 -9.31 -8.84
C ALA A 222 -14.65 -10.71 -9.43
N ARG A 223 -14.97 -10.95 -10.71
CA ARG A 223 -14.60 -12.19 -11.41
C ARG A 223 -13.11 -12.24 -11.76
N VAL A 224 -12.53 -11.09 -12.13
CA VAL A 224 -11.11 -11.00 -12.52
C VAL A 224 -10.20 -10.87 -11.29
N PHE A 225 -10.65 -10.13 -10.28
CA PHE A 225 -9.92 -9.87 -9.04
C PHE A 225 -10.76 -10.28 -7.82
N PRO A 226 -10.98 -11.58 -7.60
CA PRO A 226 -11.76 -12.08 -6.48
C PRO A 226 -11.35 -11.51 -5.13
N ARG A 227 -12.36 -11.16 -4.34
CA ARG A 227 -12.25 -10.72 -2.95
C ARG A 227 -13.08 -11.64 -2.09
N ASP A 228 -12.55 -12.01 -0.93
CA ASP A 228 -13.29 -12.68 0.11
C ASP A 228 -14.19 -11.66 0.83
N ALA A 229 -15.19 -12.13 1.58
CA ALA A 229 -16.10 -11.26 2.31
C ALA A 229 -15.37 -10.26 3.23
N ALA A 230 -14.27 -10.68 3.86
CA ALA A 230 -13.46 -9.81 4.73
C ALA A 230 -12.77 -8.64 4.00
N HIS A 231 -12.58 -8.75 2.68
CA HIS A 231 -11.93 -7.73 1.84
C HIS A 231 -12.92 -7.09 0.85
N THR A 232 -14.22 -7.30 1.07
CA THR A 232 -15.30 -6.75 0.25
C THR A 232 -16.01 -5.66 1.06
N PRO A 233 -15.79 -4.36 0.74
CA PRO A 233 -16.48 -3.26 1.40
C PRO A 233 -18.00 -3.30 1.16
N ASP A 234 -18.77 -2.74 2.08
CA ASP A 234 -20.24 -2.77 2.05
C ASP A 234 -20.84 -2.24 0.74
N TRP A 235 -20.30 -1.13 0.21
CA TRP A 235 -20.76 -0.55 -1.05
C TRP A 235 -20.56 -1.51 -2.24
N LEU A 236 -19.48 -2.27 -2.24
CA LEU A 236 -19.17 -3.23 -3.29
C LEU A 236 -20.09 -4.45 -3.16
N ALA A 237 -20.23 -4.98 -1.95
CA ALA A 237 -21.15 -6.07 -1.66
C ALA A 237 -22.58 -5.76 -2.14
N ALA A 238 -23.07 -4.53 -1.90
CA ALA A 238 -24.39 -4.10 -2.38
C ALA A 238 -24.53 -4.19 -3.91
N LYS A 239 -23.49 -3.84 -4.67
CA LYS A 239 -23.48 -3.90 -6.14
C LYS A 239 -23.33 -5.32 -6.69
N LEU A 240 -22.69 -6.22 -5.95
CA LEU A 240 -22.52 -7.62 -6.36
C LEU A 240 -23.80 -8.46 -6.18
N HIS A 241 -24.76 -7.97 -5.41
CA HIS A 241 -26.04 -8.63 -5.14
C HIS A 241 -27.25 -7.99 -5.83
N ALA A 242 -27.04 -6.89 -6.57
CA ALA A 242 -28.07 -6.18 -7.35
C ALA A 242 -28.33 -6.87 -8.70
#